data_AF-A0A163HA66-F1
#
_entry.id   AF-A0A163HA66-F1
#
_cell.length_a   1.000
_cell.length_b   1.000
_cell.length_c   1.000
_cell.angle_alpha   90.00
_cell.angle_beta   90.00
_cell.angle_gamma   90.00
#
_symmetry.space_group_name_H-M   'P 1'
#
loop_
_entity.id
_entity.type
_entity.pdbx_description
1 polymer ?
#
loop_
_entity_poly.entity_id
_entity_poly.type
_entity_poly.pdbx_seq_one_letter_code
_entity_poly.pdbx_strand_id
1 'polypeptide(L)' 'MIDNKKVITGSFNWSPAAAHTNDETLLLIHSPKLAAHFTREMNRLWRGAELGIAPRMRRKLEQQRAKCGSGVERS' A
#
# COMPACT_ATOMS: atom_id res chain seq x y z
N MET A 1 -2.08 -1.89 -11.88
CA MET A 1 -2.56 -1.84 -13.28
C MET A 1 -1.48 -1.22 -14.15
N ILE A 2 -1.39 -1.65 -15.41
CA ILE A 2 -0.35 -1.19 -16.33
C ILE A 2 -1.01 -0.76 -17.65
N ASP A 3 -0.69 0.47 -18.09
CA ASP A 3 -1.08 1.09 -19.37
C ASP A 3 -2.57 0.97 -19.74
N ASN A 4 -3.46 0.91 -18.74
CA ASN A 4 -4.91 0.68 -18.91
C ASN A 4 -5.27 -0.58 -19.70
N LYS A 5 -4.36 -1.55 -19.80
CA LYS A 5 -4.53 -2.77 -20.62
C LYS A 5 -4.28 -4.05 -19.84
N LYS A 6 -3.49 -3.99 -18.76
CA LYS A 6 -3.10 -5.17 -17.97
C LYS A 6 -3.42 -4.98 -16.48
N VAL A 7 -3.91 -6.05 -15.86
CA VAL A 7 -4.14 -6.12 -14.42
C VAL A 7 -3.23 -7.18 -13.83
N ILE A 8 -2.53 -6.83 -12.76
CA ILE A 8 -1.81 -7.76 -11.90
C ILE A 8 -2.63 -7.90 -10.63
N THR A 9 -2.99 -9.13 -10.24
CA THR A 9 -3.80 -9.41 -9.05
C THR A 9 -3.56 -10.84 -8.57
N GLY A 10 -3.98 -11.15 -7.35
CA GLY A 10 -3.76 -12.44 -6.72
C GLY A 10 -3.73 -12.32 -5.20
N SER A 11 -3.24 -13.35 -4.52
CA SER A 11 -3.06 -13.37 -3.06
C SER A 11 -1.74 -12.70 -2.62
N PHE A 12 -0.82 -12.50 -3.57
CA PHE A 12 0.54 -12.03 -3.30
C PHE A 12 0.59 -10.64 -2.64
N ASN A 13 1.04 -10.61 -1.39
CA ASN A 13 1.40 -9.37 -0.70
C ASN A 13 2.85 -8.99 -1.01
N TRP A 14 3.18 -7.72 -1.24
CA TRP A 14 4.56 -7.29 -1.51
C TRP A 14 5.44 -7.35 -0.25
N SER A 15 5.94 -8.54 0.06
CA SER A 15 6.72 -8.83 1.26
C SER A 15 7.72 -9.98 1.03
N PRO A 16 8.81 -10.06 1.83
CA PRO A 16 9.75 -11.18 1.72
C PRO A 16 9.10 -12.55 1.95
N ALA A 17 8.14 -12.64 2.88
CA ALA A 17 7.44 -13.89 3.17
C ALA A 17 6.64 -14.38 1.96
N ALA A 18 5.87 -13.51 1.30
CA ALA A 18 5.15 -13.86 0.07
C ALA A 18 6.10 -14.22 -1.10
N ALA A 19 7.27 -13.57 -1.17
CA ALA A 19 8.24 -13.80 -2.23
C ALA A 19 9.03 -15.11 -2.08
N HIS A 20 9.20 -15.61 -0.86
CA HIS A 20 10.15 -16.69 -0.57
C HIS A 20 9.61 -17.85 0.28
N THR A 21 8.45 -17.69 0.93
CA THR A 21 7.98 -18.65 1.93
C THR A 21 6.54 -19.08 1.72
N ASN A 22 5.64 -18.15 1.46
CA ASN A 22 4.22 -18.48 1.29
C ASN A 22 3.95 -19.03 -0.10
N ASP A 23 2.99 -19.94 -0.17
CA ASP A 23 2.37 -20.34 -1.44
C ASP A 23 1.40 -19.24 -1.89
N GLU A 24 1.80 -18.49 -2.90
CA GLU A 24 1.05 -17.35 -3.42
C GLU A 24 0.65 -17.55 -4.89
N THR A 25 -0.47 -16.95 -5.30
CA THR A 25 -0.86 -16.87 -6.70
C THR A 25 -0.74 -15.45 -7.22
N LEU A 26 -0.12 -15.28 -8.39
CA LEU A 26 -0.05 -14.02 -9.12
C LEU A 26 -0.57 -14.20 -10.54
N LEU A 27 -1.55 -13.39 -10.93
CA LEU A 27 -2.18 -13.41 -12.25
C LEU A 27 -1.87 -12.11 -13.01
N LEU A 28 -1.42 -12.25 -14.25
CA LEU A 28 -1.31 -11.15 -15.21
C LEU A 28 -2.40 -11.30 -16.29
N ILE A 29 -3.41 -10.44 -16.23
CA ILE A 29 -4.57 -10.50 -17.13
C ILE A 29 -4.48 -9.37 -18.15
N HIS A 30 -4.49 -9.73 -19.44
CA HIS A 30 -4.48 -8.80 -20.57
C HIS A 30 -5.93 -8.50 -21.00
N SER A 31 -6.52 -7.45 -20.46
CA SER A 31 -7.89 -7.06 -20.76
C SER A 31 -8.11 -5.57 -20.48
N PRO A 32 -8.27 -4.73 -21.52
CA PRO A 32 -8.59 -3.31 -21.34
C PRO A 32 -9.90 -3.09 -20.58
N LYS A 33 -10.89 -3.97 -20.78
CA LYS A 33 -12.17 -3.91 -20.07
C LYS A 33 -11.97 -4.14 -18.57
N LEU A 34 -11.26 -5.21 -18.18
CA LEU A 34 -10.97 -5.48 -16.78
C LEU A 34 -10.16 -4.35 -16.16
N ALA A 35 -9.18 -3.83 -16.91
CA ALA A 35 -8.38 -2.71 -16.47
C ALA A 35 -9.25 -1.48 -16.15
N ALA A 36 -10.19 -1.12 -17.02
CA ALA A 36 -11.12 -0.01 -16.77
C ALA A 36 -11.95 -0.21 -15.47
N HIS A 37 -12.39 -1.46 -15.18
CA HIS A 37 -13.08 -1.74 -13.93
C HIS A 37 -12.18 -1.55 -12.70
N PHE A 38 -10.93 -2.02 -12.75
CA PHE A 38 -9.96 -1.80 -11.67
C PHE A 38 -9.60 -0.32 -11.49
N THR A 39 -9.41 0.45 -12.57
CA THR A 39 -9.18 1.92 -12.47
C THR A 39 -10.31 2.57 -11.69
N ARG A 40 -11.56 2.26 -12.04
CA ARG A 40 -12.73 2.90 -11.42
C ARG A 40 -12.78 2.65 -9.92
N GLU A 41 -12.53 1.41 -9.49
CA GLU A 41 -12.52 1.09 -8.06
C GLU A 41 -11.33 1.72 -7.34
N MET A 42 -10.14 1.71 -7.94
CA MET A 42 -8.98 2.40 -7.37
C MET A 42 -9.24 3.89 -7.21
N ASN A 43 -9.83 4.55 -8.21
CA ASN A 43 -10.21 5.95 -8.14
C ASN A 43 -11.27 6.20 -7.05
N ARG A 44 -12.22 5.29 -6.86
CA ARG A 44 -13.23 5.38 -5.78
C ARG A 44 -12.57 5.33 -4.41
N LEU A 45 -11.65 4.40 -4.19
CA LEU A 45 -10.90 4.27 -2.95
C LEU A 45 -10.00 5.48 -2.70
N TRP A 46 -9.32 5.96 -3.74
CA TRP A 46 -8.40 7.10 -3.65
C TRP A 46 -9.08 8.40 -3.23
N ARG A 47 -10.34 8.62 -3.67
CA ARG A 47 -11.12 9.80 -3.26
C ARG A 47 -11.35 9.89 -1.74
N GLY A 48 -11.39 8.75 -1.05
CA GLY A 48 -11.58 8.70 0.40
C GLY A 48 -10.30 8.44 1.19
N ALA A 49 -9.13 8.42 0.54
CA ALA A 49 -7.88 8.11 1.19
C ALA A 49 -7.36 9.32 1.98
N GLU A 50 -7.08 9.13 3.27
CA GLU A 50 -6.26 10.07 4.02
C GLU A 50 -4.79 9.92 3.58
N LEU A 51 -4.27 10.95 2.92
CA LEU A 51 -2.88 10.97 2.48
C LEU A 51 -1.97 11.59 3.54
N GLY A 52 -0.74 11.08 3.64
CA GLY A 52 0.24 11.54 4.61
C GLY A 52 0.05 10.90 6.00
N ILE A 53 0.62 11.54 7.03
CA ILE A 53 0.55 11.03 8.39
C ILE A 53 -0.83 11.34 8.96
N ALA A 54 -1.66 10.30 9.14
CA ALA A 54 -2.97 10.43 9.77
C ALA A 54 -2.87 11.13 11.14
N PRO A 55 -3.86 11.95 11.55
CA PRO A 55 -3.81 12.70 12.82
C PRO A 55 -3.52 11.82 14.04
N ARG A 56 -4.06 10.59 14.07
CA ARG A 56 -3.79 9.60 15.12
C ARG A 56 -2.32 9.19 15.16
N MET A 57 -1.69 8.98 14.01
CA MET A 57 -0.28 8.62 13.90
C MET A 57 0.61 9.78 14.32
N ARG A 58 0.24 11.01 13.95
CA ARG A 58 0.96 12.23 14.35
C ARG A 58 0.97 12.42 15.86
N ARG A 59 -0.18 12.26 16.52
CA ARG A 59 -0.30 12.24 17.98
C ARG A 59 0.55 11.15 18.62
N LYS A 60 0.55 9.94 18.04
CA LYS A 60 1.37 8.84 18.55
C LYS A 60 2.86 9.17 18.45
N LEU A 61 3.31 9.79 17.36
CA LEU A 61 4.68 10.25 17.17
C LEU A 61 5.07 11.32 18.20
N GLU A 62 4.21 12.31 18.44
CA GLU A 62 4.42 13.36 19.43
C GLU A 62 4.53 12.79 20.85
N GLN A 63 3.63 11.86 21.21
CA GLN A 63 3.68 11.16 22.50
C GLN A 63 4.97 10.36 22.68
N GLN A 64 5.43 9.67 21.64
CA GLN A 64 6.69 8.92 21.68
C GLN A 64 7.90 9.84 21.81
N ARG A 65 7.93 10.96 21.09
CA ARG A 65 8.98 11.98 21.22
C ARG A 65 9.03 12.62 22.61
N ALA A 66 7.87 12.90 23.20
CA ALA A 66 7.80 13.42 24.56
C ALA A 66 8.31 12.42 25.61
N LYS A 67 8.06 11.12 25.40
CA LYS A 67 8.47 10.06 26.34
C LYS A 67 9.94 9.65 26.20
N CYS A 68 10.45 9.57 24.98
CA CYS A 68 11.75 8.94 24.68
C CYS A 68 12.77 9.90 24.04
N GLY A 69 12.42 11.17 23.84
CA GLY A 69 13.25 12.13 23.09
C GLY A 69 13.22 11.90 21.58
N SER A 70 14.16 12.52 20.84
CA SER A 70 14.21 12.42 19.38
C SER A 70 14.72 11.09 18.83
N GLY A 71 15.29 10.22 19.68
CA GLY A 71 15.88 8.95 19.27
C GLY A 71 17.11 9.10 18.35
N VAL A 72 17.71 10.29 18.29
CA VAL A 72 18.95 10.53 17.55
C VAL A 72 20.11 10.27 18.50
N GLU A 73 20.95 9.27 18.21
CA GLU A 73 22.23 9.11 18.89
C GLU A 73 23.05 10.40 18.70
N ARG A 74 23.41 11.06 19.81
CA ARG A 74 24.34 12.17 19.78
C ARG A 74 25.74 11.57 19.60
N SER A 75 26.30 11.72 18.39
CA SER A 75 27.71 11.51 18.08
C SER A 75 28.60 12.46 18.85
#